data_AF-A0A6A4WVA3-F1
#
_entry.id   AF-A0A6A4WVA3-F1
#
_cell.length_a   1.000
_cell.length_b   1.000
_cell.length_c   1.000
_cell.angle_alpha   90.00
_cell.angle_beta   90.00
_cell.angle_gamma   90.00
#
_symmetry.space_group_name_H-M   'P 1'
#
loop_
_entity.id
_entity.type
_entity.pdbx_description
1 polymer ?
#
loop_
_entity_poly.entity_id
_entity_poly.type
_entity_poly.pdbx_seq_one_letter_code
_entity_poly.pdbx_strand_id
1 'polypeptide(L)'
;MLLENVAPSVGLFNGAHVEFVGPLYLEDDWQVTLSSCEYRDRVRTSGVTLTTPLDTPASDRERMYQVPVGSVIVKVNGHTIDGDEHRLDELVAASSTVQLVFHTPKHPPHLPEFIVVRVPNYTENRGPNILGIEDADDLVPIRMVKRARDKGKNNRAIGGGEESRTEFRVGPPLEGGSAFTGFKGQGATLDRVVAKVKAWVETPGFWTVVVSRVRHPHHLHVPTDQWPTVEEIQVQRLNPDVLEAEIFERQMKINAAKTWRHFVAAEDDGEWTSADNVIGDAVHVAWRRLHTRDVASVVCDELHAKGVDVSVSDVQHVVQKMSHTDEALILADHIYLTSRQHCCLVRSKIQRGRRRPTTTKPSKRPASTSAGRGRRGKGRRIS
;
A
#
# COMPACT_ATOMS: atom_id res chain seq x y z
N MET A 1 7.33 2.44 6.92
CA MET A 1 7.22 2.34 5.45
C MET A 1 6.82 3.69 4.91
N LEU A 2 7.53 4.17 3.88
CA LEU A 2 7.17 5.40 3.17
C LEU A 2 5.91 5.19 2.33
N LEU A 3 5.00 6.16 2.37
CA LEU A 3 3.76 6.16 1.56
C LEU A 3 3.91 6.89 0.22
N GLU A 4 4.99 7.64 0.08
CA GLU A 4 5.24 8.56 -1.04
C GLU A 4 6.72 8.55 -1.39
N ASN A 5 7.01 8.87 -2.65
CA ASN A 5 8.39 9.06 -3.09
C ASN A 5 8.92 10.37 -2.52
N VAL A 6 9.95 10.29 -1.68
CA VAL A 6 10.57 11.46 -1.05
C VAL A 6 11.85 11.83 -1.80
N ALA A 7 12.68 10.84 -2.13
CA ALA A 7 13.92 11.05 -2.89
C ALA A 7 14.33 9.76 -3.64
N PRO A 8 13.84 9.57 -4.88
CA PRO A 8 14.13 8.36 -5.65
C PRO A 8 15.62 8.13 -5.92
N SER A 9 16.40 9.20 -6.08
CA SER A 9 17.84 9.14 -6.36
C SER A 9 18.66 8.43 -5.28
N VAL A 10 18.15 8.36 -4.05
CA VAL A 10 18.81 7.74 -2.89
C VAL A 10 18.02 6.54 -2.35
N GLY A 11 17.08 6.01 -3.15
CA GLY A 11 16.29 4.83 -2.79
C GLY A 11 15.10 5.09 -1.85
N LEU A 12 14.69 6.35 -1.65
CA LEU A 12 13.53 6.71 -0.82
C LEU A 12 12.25 6.81 -1.66
N PHE A 13 11.70 5.65 -1.98
CA PHE A 13 10.46 5.49 -2.73
C PHE A 13 9.35 4.87 -1.87
N ASN A 14 8.11 4.92 -2.36
CA ASN A 14 6.94 4.31 -1.75
C ASN A 14 7.18 2.80 -1.51
N GLY A 15 6.96 2.35 -0.28
CA GLY A 15 7.23 0.98 0.13
C GLY A 15 8.60 0.77 0.78
N ALA A 16 9.51 1.75 0.73
CA ALA A 16 10.79 1.63 1.41
C ALA A 16 10.61 1.53 2.94
N HIS A 17 11.36 0.61 3.55
CA HIS A 17 11.39 0.42 5.00
C HIS A 17 12.47 1.32 5.60
N VAL A 18 12.07 2.10 6.59
CA VAL A 18 12.92 3.04 7.33
C VAL A 18 12.65 2.87 8.81
N GLU A 19 13.64 3.15 9.64
CA GLU A 19 13.50 3.11 11.10
C GLU A 19 13.07 4.48 11.60
N PHE A 20 12.06 4.52 12.48
CA PHE A 20 11.63 5.76 13.11
C PHE A 20 12.61 6.14 14.22
N VAL A 21 13.19 7.35 14.17
CA VAL A 21 14.14 7.85 15.16
C VAL A 21 13.43 8.76 16.17
N GLY A 22 12.70 9.77 15.68
CA GLY A 22 12.01 10.69 16.56
C GLY A 22 11.41 11.90 15.84
N PRO A 23 10.62 12.71 16.56
CA PRO A 23 10.17 14.01 16.07
C PRO A 23 11.32 15.03 16.08
N LEU A 24 11.35 15.93 15.10
CA LEU A 24 12.26 17.07 15.07
C LEU A 24 11.43 18.35 15.09
N TYR A 25 11.61 19.13 16.16
CA TYR A 25 11.04 20.46 16.32
C TYR A 25 12.10 21.51 15.98
N LEU A 26 11.81 22.42 15.05
CA LEU A 26 12.74 23.52 14.74
C LEU A 26 12.51 24.69 15.70
N GLU A 27 13.57 25.48 15.95
CA GLU A 27 13.52 26.61 16.90
C GLU A 27 12.97 27.90 16.29
N ASP A 28 12.44 27.84 15.08
CA ASP A 28 12.17 29.04 14.29
C ASP A 28 10.85 29.70 14.67
N ASP A 29 10.91 31.01 14.89
CA ASP A 29 9.72 31.85 14.92
C ASP A 29 9.03 31.83 13.54
N TRP A 30 7.70 31.83 13.58
CA TRP A 30 6.87 31.78 12.40
C TRP A 30 6.23 33.13 12.12
N GLN A 31 6.43 33.68 10.92
CA GLN A 31 5.76 34.90 10.51
C GLN A 31 4.55 34.62 9.60
N VAL A 32 3.40 35.22 9.91
CA VAL A 32 2.20 35.21 9.05
C VAL A 32 1.71 36.63 8.86
N THR A 33 1.41 37.01 7.63
CA THR A 33 0.76 38.29 7.33
C THR A 33 -0.69 38.06 6.94
N LEU A 34 -1.62 38.74 7.61
CA LEU A 34 -3.06 38.63 7.40
C LEU A 34 -3.65 40.02 7.20
N SER A 35 -4.72 40.14 6.43
CA SER A 35 -5.59 41.31 6.51
C SER A 35 -6.36 41.33 7.84
N SER A 36 -6.87 42.50 8.25
CA SER A 36 -7.64 42.64 9.49
C SER A 36 -8.93 41.80 9.50
N CYS A 37 -9.56 41.57 8.34
CA CYS A 37 -10.69 40.65 8.23
C CYS A 37 -10.25 39.19 8.42
N GLU A 38 -9.18 38.75 7.77
CA GLU A 38 -8.64 37.40 7.93
C GLU A 38 -8.20 37.10 9.36
N TYR A 39 -7.61 38.07 10.05
CA TYR A 39 -7.27 37.94 11.46
C TYR A 39 -8.52 37.58 12.29
N ARG A 40 -9.57 38.41 12.19
CA ARG A 40 -10.82 38.21 12.94
C ARG A 40 -11.49 36.89 12.58
N ASP A 41 -11.42 36.47 11.32
CA ASP A 41 -12.10 35.27 10.86
C ASP A 41 -11.35 33.99 11.23
N ARG A 42 -10.01 34.02 11.23
CA ARG A 42 -9.16 32.80 11.26
C ARG A 42 -8.35 32.63 12.54
N VAL A 43 -8.00 33.71 13.22
CA VAL A 43 -7.19 33.65 14.44
C VAL A 43 -8.10 33.45 15.64
N ARG A 44 -7.84 32.40 16.41
CA ARG A 44 -8.52 32.13 17.68
C ARG A 44 -7.47 31.93 18.75
N THR A 45 -7.53 32.74 19.80
CA THR A 45 -6.56 32.73 20.89
C THR A 45 -7.24 32.59 22.25
N SER A 46 -6.45 32.20 23.25
CA SER A 46 -6.74 32.39 24.67
C SER A 46 -5.53 33.15 25.23
N GLY A 47 -5.73 34.41 25.61
CA GLY A 47 -4.61 35.33 25.74
C GLY A 47 -3.90 35.51 24.39
N VAL A 48 -2.58 35.34 24.40
CA VAL A 48 -1.73 35.39 23.19
C VAL A 48 -1.50 34.02 22.53
N THR A 49 -2.13 32.95 23.03
CA THR A 49 -1.86 31.58 22.58
C THR A 49 -2.95 31.08 21.63
N LEU A 50 -2.57 30.52 20.48
CA LEU A 50 -3.51 29.93 19.52
C LEU A 50 -4.26 28.72 20.10
N THR A 51 -5.59 28.74 20.01
CA THR A 51 -6.47 27.64 20.42
C THR A 51 -6.92 26.75 19.26
N THR A 52 -6.79 27.25 18.02
CA THR A 52 -7.02 26.49 16.79
C THR A 52 -5.84 26.61 15.84
N PRO A 53 -5.55 25.61 14.98
CA PRO A 53 -4.51 25.75 13.97
C PRO A 53 -4.82 26.91 13.02
N LEU A 54 -3.81 27.70 12.66
CA LEU A 54 -3.94 28.77 11.68
C LEU A 54 -3.37 28.31 10.34
N ASP A 55 -4.24 28.07 9.35
CA ASP A 55 -3.82 27.80 7.97
C ASP A 55 -2.98 28.97 7.43
N THR A 56 -1.85 28.67 6.79
CA THR A 56 -1.04 29.67 6.08
C THR A 56 -1.36 29.63 4.57
N PRO A 57 -1.39 30.77 3.87
CA PRO A 57 -1.52 30.77 2.41
C PRO A 57 -0.39 29.94 1.78
N ALA A 58 -0.71 29.12 0.78
CA ALA A 58 0.23 28.17 0.15
C ALA A 58 1.40 28.83 -0.63
N SER A 59 1.51 30.16 -0.62
CA SER A 59 2.59 30.92 -1.27
C SER A 59 3.95 30.72 -0.59
N ASP A 60 3.98 30.35 0.69
CA ASP A 60 5.22 30.15 1.43
C ASP A 60 5.65 28.70 1.31
N ARG A 61 6.35 28.39 0.22
CA ARG A 61 6.75 27.03 -0.19
C ARG A 61 7.57 26.23 0.84
N GLU A 62 8.00 26.80 1.96
CA GLU A 62 9.12 26.24 2.73
C GLU A 62 8.83 25.87 4.19
N ARG A 63 7.71 26.30 4.78
CA ARG A 63 7.37 25.93 6.18
C ARG A 63 5.95 25.39 6.24
N MET A 64 5.66 24.42 7.14
CA MET A 64 4.34 23.77 7.38
C MET A 64 3.07 24.53 6.90
N TYR A 65 2.05 23.80 6.46
CA TYR A 65 0.80 24.38 5.95
C TYR A 65 -0.09 25.08 7.01
N GLN A 66 0.29 24.97 8.29
CA GLN A 66 -0.47 25.47 9.44
C GLN A 66 0.47 25.86 10.58
N VAL A 67 0.20 27.00 11.23
CA VAL A 67 0.76 27.31 12.55
C VAL A 67 0.04 26.43 13.58
N PRO A 68 0.75 25.64 14.40
CA PRO A 68 0.12 24.66 15.29
C PRO A 68 -0.62 25.31 16.47
N VAL A 69 -1.62 24.61 16.99
CA VAL A 69 -2.27 24.94 18.28
C VAL A 69 -1.22 25.04 19.37
N GLY A 70 -1.36 26.00 20.28
CA GLY A 70 -0.39 26.24 21.35
C GLY A 70 0.74 27.19 20.98
N SER A 71 0.83 27.63 19.72
CA SER A 71 1.80 28.67 19.35
C SER A 71 1.45 30.01 19.99
N VAL A 72 2.47 30.73 20.45
CA VAL A 72 2.34 31.98 21.21
C VAL A 72 2.67 33.17 20.31
N ILE A 73 1.78 34.16 20.23
CA ILE A 73 2.05 35.41 19.51
C ILE A 73 3.07 36.22 20.32
N VAL A 74 4.25 36.43 19.76
CA VAL A 74 5.35 37.17 20.40
C VAL A 74 5.51 38.58 19.83
N LYS A 75 5.16 38.81 18.55
CA LYS A 75 5.18 40.13 17.93
C LYS A 75 4.00 40.38 17.01
N VAL A 76 3.59 41.65 16.92
CA VAL A 76 2.60 42.17 15.98
C VAL A 76 3.19 43.40 15.30
N ASN A 77 3.29 43.39 13.97
CA ASN A 77 3.83 44.52 13.18
C ASN A 77 5.21 45.00 13.68
N GLY A 78 6.06 44.07 14.12
CA GLY A 78 7.38 44.36 14.68
C GLY A 78 7.41 44.73 16.17
N HIS A 79 6.25 44.94 16.80
CA HIS A 79 6.16 45.26 18.23
C HIS A 79 5.98 44.00 19.08
N THR A 80 6.80 43.85 20.12
CA THR A 80 6.72 42.72 21.06
C THR A 80 5.48 42.81 21.95
N ILE A 81 4.81 41.67 22.17
CA ILE A 81 3.58 41.55 22.97
C ILE A 81 3.86 41.11 24.42
N ASP A 82 4.93 40.34 24.65
CA ASP A 82 5.33 39.83 25.99
C ASP A 82 4.20 39.18 26.81
N GLY A 83 3.20 38.59 26.15
CA GLY A 83 2.06 37.94 26.79
C GLY A 83 0.88 38.85 27.14
N ASP A 84 0.93 40.14 26.81
CA ASP A 84 -0.13 41.11 27.06
C ASP A 84 -1.24 41.05 25.99
N GLU A 85 -2.39 40.49 26.36
CA GLU A 85 -3.57 40.37 25.49
C GLU A 85 -4.16 41.74 25.10
N HIS A 86 -4.14 42.74 25.99
CA HIS A 86 -4.68 44.06 25.68
C HIS A 86 -3.83 44.78 24.63
N ARG A 87 -2.50 44.63 24.74
CA ARG A 87 -1.55 45.17 23.76
C ARG A 87 -1.67 44.50 22.40
N LEU A 88 -1.96 43.19 22.36
CA LEU A 88 -2.27 42.47 21.11
C LEU A 88 -3.50 43.08 20.43
N ASP A 89 -4.59 43.25 21.17
CA ASP A 89 -5.85 43.80 20.63
C ASP A 89 -5.66 45.23 20.10
N GLU A 90 -4.93 46.07 20.82
CA GLU A 90 -4.62 47.45 20.39
C GLU A 90 -3.87 47.50 19.06
N LEU A 91 -2.78 46.72 18.94
CA LEU A 91 -1.93 46.71 17.74
C LEU A 91 -2.65 46.14 16.52
N VAL A 92 -3.51 45.14 16.72
CA VAL A 92 -4.36 44.57 15.68
C VAL A 92 -5.42 45.57 15.23
N ALA A 93 -6.11 46.24 16.17
CA ALA A 93 -7.15 47.21 15.85
C ALA A 93 -6.62 48.44 15.10
N ALA A 94 -5.37 48.83 15.36
CA ALA A 94 -4.72 49.98 14.73
C ALA A 94 -4.30 49.74 13.27
N SER A 95 -4.38 48.50 12.75
CA SER A 95 -3.75 48.12 11.49
C SER A 95 -4.72 47.47 10.50
N SER A 96 -4.67 47.85 9.23
CA SER A 96 -5.43 47.17 8.16
C SER A 96 -4.81 45.82 7.74
N THR A 97 -3.51 45.68 7.98
CA THR A 97 -2.70 44.47 7.77
C THR A 97 -1.97 44.14 9.06
N VAL A 98 -1.98 42.86 9.44
CA VAL A 98 -1.44 42.35 10.70
C VAL A 98 -0.36 41.32 10.37
N GLN A 99 0.89 41.64 10.66
CA GLN A 99 2.01 40.73 10.63
C GLN A 99 2.21 40.14 12.03
N LEU A 100 1.96 38.84 12.17
CA LEU A 100 2.11 38.10 13.41
C LEU A 100 3.40 37.30 13.38
N VAL A 101 4.14 37.31 14.48
CA VAL A 101 5.25 36.38 14.73
C VAL A 101 4.85 35.45 15.86
N PHE A 102 4.93 34.14 15.62
CA PHE A 102 4.58 33.08 16.55
C PHE A 102 5.82 32.32 17.01
N HIS A 103 5.89 32.02 18.30
CA HIS A 103 6.77 31.00 18.84
C HIS A 103 6.03 29.66 18.84
N THR A 104 6.57 28.64 18.14
CA THR A 104 5.90 27.33 18.02
C THR A 104 6.20 26.41 19.20
N PRO A 105 5.29 25.47 19.54
CA PRO A 105 5.55 24.50 20.61
C PRO A 105 6.66 23.51 20.21
N LYS A 106 7.56 23.21 21.16
CA LYS A 106 8.75 22.37 20.94
C LYS A 106 8.63 20.93 21.44
N HIS A 107 7.43 20.45 21.81
CA HIS A 107 7.26 19.12 22.38
C HIS A 107 5.85 18.54 22.15
N PRO A 108 5.66 17.22 22.28
CA PRO A 108 4.35 16.58 22.25
C PRO A 108 3.41 17.19 23.31
N PRO A 109 2.10 17.29 23.04
CA PRO A 109 1.34 16.61 21.99
C PRO A 109 1.30 17.36 20.64
N HIS A 110 2.05 18.45 20.48
CA HIS A 110 2.05 19.25 19.25
C HIS A 110 2.74 18.53 18.09
N LEU A 111 2.27 18.74 16.85
CA LEU A 111 2.87 18.15 15.65
C LEU A 111 4.26 18.74 15.41
N PRO A 112 5.30 17.93 15.21
CA PRO A 112 6.62 18.44 14.83
C PRO A 112 6.64 18.88 13.36
N GLU A 113 7.63 19.70 12.99
CA GLU A 113 7.89 20.09 11.60
C GLU A 113 8.28 18.87 10.75
N PHE A 114 9.09 17.98 11.34
CA PHE A 114 9.60 16.77 10.69
C PHE A 114 9.52 15.54 11.60
N ILE A 115 9.46 14.38 10.96
CA ILE A 115 9.80 13.11 11.58
C ILE A 115 11.14 12.66 11.03
N VAL A 116 12.10 12.38 11.90
CA VAL A 116 13.40 11.86 11.50
C VAL A 116 13.30 10.34 11.39
N VAL A 117 13.75 9.83 10.24
CA VAL A 117 13.88 8.40 10.00
C VAL A 117 15.33 8.07 9.69
N ARG A 118 15.75 6.87 10.08
CA ARG A 118 17.02 6.29 9.67
C ARG A 118 16.81 5.45 8.43
N VAL A 119 17.65 5.69 7.43
CA VAL A 119 17.55 5.07 6.10
C VAL A 119 18.71 4.10 5.90
N PRO A 120 18.44 2.80 5.70
CA PRO A 120 19.48 1.83 5.40
C PRO A 120 20.27 2.20 4.13
N ASN A 121 21.59 2.05 4.17
CA ASN A 121 22.51 2.28 3.04
C ASN A 121 22.42 3.68 2.41
N TYR A 122 21.94 4.68 3.16
CA TYR A 122 21.73 6.03 2.65
C TYR A 122 23.03 6.68 2.18
N THR A 123 24.09 6.58 2.99
CA THR A 123 25.43 7.09 2.65
C THR A 123 26.04 6.35 1.45
N GLU A 124 25.85 5.02 1.36
CA GLU A 124 26.30 4.21 0.22
C GLU A 124 25.62 4.64 -1.08
N ASN A 125 24.34 5.03 -0.99
CA ASN A 125 23.57 5.60 -2.09
C ASN A 125 23.87 7.10 -2.36
N ARG A 126 24.96 7.63 -1.78
CA ARG A 126 25.41 9.02 -1.92
C ARG A 126 24.40 10.05 -1.37
N GLY A 127 23.63 9.65 -0.37
CA GLY A 127 22.77 10.57 0.37
C GLY A 127 23.59 11.61 1.14
N PRO A 128 23.24 12.91 1.06
CA PRO A 128 23.92 13.96 1.81
C PRO A 128 23.46 13.99 3.28
N ASN A 129 24.32 14.43 4.20
CA ASN A 129 23.91 14.74 5.56
C ASN A 129 22.97 15.96 5.57
N ILE A 130 21.66 15.70 5.58
CA ILE A 130 20.64 16.74 5.48
C ILE A 130 20.61 17.62 6.74
N LEU A 131 20.88 17.03 7.90
CA LEU A 131 20.80 17.73 9.17
C LEU A 131 22.05 18.57 9.46
N GLY A 132 23.19 18.27 8.79
CA GLY A 132 24.47 18.91 9.06
C GLY A 132 25.03 18.61 10.45
N ILE A 133 24.59 17.50 11.06
CA ILE A 133 25.00 17.07 12.40
C ILE A 133 26.00 15.92 12.26
N GLU A 134 27.07 15.93 13.05
CA GLU A 134 28.04 14.82 13.10
C GLU A 134 27.33 13.50 13.44
N ASP A 135 27.72 12.41 12.77
CA ASP A 135 27.10 11.07 12.92
C ASP A 135 25.59 10.97 12.57
N ALA A 136 25.06 11.93 11.81
CA ALA A 136 23.66 11.94 11.35
C ALA A 136 23.50 11.69 9.84
N ASP A 137 24.51 11.11 9.18
CA ASP A 137 24.54 10.98 7.71
C ASP A 137 23.36 10.19 7.15
N ASP A 138 22.84 9.22 7.89
CA ASP A 138 21.71 8.35 7.50
C ASP A 138 20.35 8.81 8.04
N LEU A 139 20.31 9.98 8.67
CA LEU A 139 19.10 10.58 9.24
C LEU A 139 18.43 11.52 8.23
N VAL A 140 17.22 11.17 7.85
CA VAL A 140 16.44 11.92 6.86
C VAL A 140 15.21 12.53 7.52
N PRO A 141 15.07 13.87 7.52
CA PRO A 141 13.86 14.52 8.01
C PRO A 141 12.73 14.38 6.98
N ILE A 142 11.63 13.77 7.39
CA ILE A 142 10.40 13.61 6.61
C ILE A 142 9.41 14.69 7.02
N ARG A 143 9.08 15.58 6.08
CA ARG A 143 8.16 16.70 6.32
C ARG A 143 6.72 16.24 6.52
N MET A 144 5.97 16.97 7.34
CA MET A 144 4.52 16.83 7.43
C MET A 144 3.83 17.24 6.13
N VAL A 145 2.86 16.44 5.68
CA VAL A 145 2.07 16.73 4.49
C VAL A 145 0.63 17.01 4.89
N LYS A 146 0.02 18.05 4.31
CA LYS A 146 -1.42 18.34 4.40
C LYS A 146 -2.11 17.72 3.19
N ARG A 147 -2.97 16.72 3.41
CA ARG A 147 -3.76 16.08 2.35
C ARG A 147 -5.24 16.32 2.55
N ALA A 148 -5.93 16.73 1.49
CA ALA A 148 -7.38 16.74 1.49
C ALA A 148 -7.90 15.31 1.65
N ARG A 149 -8.88 15.13 2.53
CA ARG A 149 -9.58 13.87 2.68
C ARG A 149 -10.69 13.84 1.64
N ASP A 150 -10.48 13.07 0.57
CA ASP A 150 -11.57 12.75 -0.34
C ASP A 150 -12.67 12.02 0.43
N LYS A 151 -13.77 12.72 0.70
CA LYS A 151 -15.02 12.06 1.04
C LYS A 151 -15.45 11.38 -0.24
N GLY A 152 -15.20 10.07 -0.33
CA GLY A 152 -15.59 9.25 -1.46
C GLY A 152 -17.03 9.57 -1.89
N LYS A 153 -17.29 9.49 -3.20
CA LYS A 153 -18.53 9.92 -3.88
C LYS A 153 -19.86 9.39 -3.26
N ASN A 154 -19.81 8.45 -2.33
CA ASN A 154 -20.98 7.76 -1.76
C ASN A 154 -21.71 8.51 -0.64
N ASN A 155 -21.20 9.63 -0.11
CA ASN A 155 -21.89 10.37 0.97
C ASN A 155 -22.71 11.58 0.48
N ARG A 156 -22.86 11.80 -0.83
CA ARG A 156 -23.57 12.98 -1.37
C ARG A 156 -25.09 12.82 -1.52
N ALA A 157 -25.68 11.66 -1.24
CA ALA A 157 -27.07 11.39 -1.61
C ALA A 157 -28.09 11.48 -0.46
N ILE A 158 -27.70 11.74 0.79
CA ILE A 158 -28.65 11.72 1.91
C ILE A 158 -28.42 12.93 2.81
N GLY A 159 -29.11 14.03 2.50
CA GLY A 159 -29.13 15.24 3.32
C GLY A 159 -28.63 16.45 2.56
N GLY A 160 -29.56 17.25 2.04
CA GLY A 160 -29.26 18.59 1.57
C GLY A 160 -28.74 19.47 2.71
N GLY A 161 -27.82 20.37 2.37
CA GLY A 161 -27.45 21.52 3.21
C GLY A 161 -26.29 21.30 4.16
N GLU A 162 -25.07 21.24 3.64
CA GLU A 162 -23.88 21.88 4.22
C GLU A 162 -22.78 21.80 3.16
N GLU A 163 -22.19 22.94 2.78
CA GLU A 163 -20.99 22.96 1.94
C GLU A 163 -20.01 21.92 2.47
N SER A 164 -19.55 21.01 1.63
CA SER A 164 -18.69 19.92 2.08
C SER A 164 -17.43 20.53 2.68
N ARG A 165 -17.35 20.61 4.02
CA ARG A 165 -16.14 20.98 4.72
C ARG A 165 -15.05 20.05 4.21
N THR A 166 -14.08 20.63 3.49
CA THR A 166 -12.90 19.91 3.04
C THR A 166 -12.11 19.58 4.30
N GLU A 167 -12.21 18.33 4.75
CA GLU A 167 -11.44 17.84 5.88
C GLU A 167 -10.00 17.61 5.41
N PHE A 168 -9.01 18.09 6.15
CA PHE A 168 -7.60 17.84 5.85
C PHE A 168 -7.00 16.92 6.91
N ARG A 169 -6.08 16.05 6.49
CA ARG A 169 -5.19 15.32 7.39
C ARG A 169 -3.80 15.91 7.27
N VAL A 170 -3.22 16.30 8.41
CA VAL A 170 -1.81 16.68 8.52
C VAL A 170 -1.07 15.55 9.22
N GLY A 171 0.03 15.09 8.65
CA GLY A 171 0.87 14.07 9.26
C GLY A 171 2.00 13.64 8.33
N PRO A 172 2.93 12.82 8.84
CA PRO A 172 4.01 12.31 8.01
C PRO A 172 3.45 11.30 7.00
N PRO A 173 4.00 11.23 5.77
CA PRO A 173 3.69 10.21 4.78
C PRO A 173 4.35 8.87 5.13
N LEU A 174 4.12 8.41 6.36
CA LEU A 174 4.69 7.21 6.95
C LEU A 174 3.60 6.34 7.54
N GLU A 175 3.82 5.04 7.51
CA GLU A 175 3.03 4.07 8.27
C GLU A 175 3.87 2.93 8.84
N GLY A 176 3.29 2.20 9.79
CA GLY A 176 3.89 0.96 10.28
C GLY A 176 4.07 -0.03 9.14
N GLY A 177 5.31 -0.50 8.93
CA GLY A 177 5.68 -1.38 7.82
C GLY A 177 5.83 -2.86 8.20
N SER A 178 5.83 -3.20 9.48
CA SER A 178 6.02 -4.60 9.92
C SER A 178 4.82 -5.49 9.64
N ALA A 179 3.64 -4.91 9.50
CA ALA A 179 2.42 -5.60 9.08
C ALA A 179 1.60 -4.65 8.21
N PHE A 180 1.25 -5.10 7.01
CA PHE A 180 0.43 -4.37 6.06
C PHE A 180 -0.61 -5.29 5.43
N THR A 181 -1.65 -4.69 4.86
CA THR A 181 -2.66 -5.46 4.13
C THR A 181 -2.09 -5.94 2.80
N GLY A 182 -2.55 -7.09 2.31
CA GLY A 182 -2.09 -7.62 1.02
C GLY A 182 -2.22 -6.62 -0.13
N PHE A 183 -3.24 -5.75 -0.10
CA PHE A 183 -3.43 -4.67 -1.09
C PHE A 183 -2.28 -3.65 -1.12
N LYS A 184 -1.73 -3.30 0.04
CA LYS A 184 -0.58 -2.38 0.13
C LYS A 184 0.73 -3.05 -0.24
N GLY A 185 0.81 -4.36 -0.06
CA GLY A 185 1.96 -5.17 -0.48
C GLY A 185 1.96 -5.53 -1.96
N GLN A 186 0.94 -5.17 -2.72
CA GLN A 186 0.87 -5.47 -4.14
C GLN A 186 2.03 -4.78 -4.88
N GLY A 187 2.76 -5.54 -5.70
CA GLY A 187 3.97 -5.08 -6.37
C GLY A 187 5.27 -5.29 -5.57
N ALA A 188 5.21 -5.47 -4.25
CA ALA A 188 6.40 -5.73 -3.44
C ALA A 188 6.93 -7.16 -3.61
N THR A 189 8.26 -7.32 -3.66
CA THR A 189 8.93 -8.62 -3.51
C THR A 189 9.56 -8.66 -2.13
N LEU A 190 9.14 -9.62 -1.31
CA LEU A 190 9.50 -9.74 0.10
C LEU A 190 10.36 -10.99 0.30
N ASP A 191 11.36 -10.89 1.18
CA ASP A 191 12.26 -12.01 1.46
C ASP A 191 11.55 -13.14 2.19
N ARG A 192 10.73 -12.80 3.19
CA ARG A 192 9.93 -13.74 4.01
C ARG A 192 8.63 -13.09 4.45
N VAL A 193 7.55 -13.87 4.48
CA VAL A 193 6.19 -13.39 4.78
C VAL A 193 5.49 -14.35 5.73
N VAL A 194 4.86 -13.80 6.77
CA VAL A 194 3.81 -14.49 7.53
C VAL A 194 2.47 -13.94 7.09
N ALA A 195 1.65 -14.75 6.43
CA ALA A 195 0.39 -14.30 5.84
C ALA A 195 -0.84 -14.76 6.64
N LYS A 196 -1.62 -13.79 7.13
CA LYS A 196 -2.92 -14.01 7.79
C LYS A 196 -4.05 -13.69 6.81
N VAL A 197 -4.48 -14.69 6.05
CA VAL A 197 -5.31 -14.46 4.86
C VAL A 197 -6.81 -14.64 5.06
N LYS A 198 -7.24 -15.37 6.10
CA LYS A 198 -8.60 -15.92 6.18
C LYS A 198 -9.70 -14.85 6.20
N ALA A 199 -9.45 -13.72 6.85
CA ALA A 199 -10.42 -12.62 6.92
C ALA A 199 -10.70 -11.95 5.55
N TRP A 200 -9.78 -12.10 4.58
CA TRP A 200 -9.77 -11.37 3.31
C TRP A 200 -9.67 -12.28 2.08
N VAL A 201 -9.64 -13.61 2.26
CA VAL A 201 -9.48 -14.57 1.16
C VAL A 201 -10.56 -14.44 0.10
N GLU A 202 -11.79 -14.06 0.46
CA GLU A 202 -12.87 -13.89 -0.52
C GLU A 202 -12.72 -12.62 -1.36
N THR A 203 -11.77 -11.73 -1.02
CA THR A 203 -11.49 -10.55 -1.83
C THR A 203 -10.83 -10.99 -3.15
N PRO A 204 -11.38 -10.58 -4.30
CA PRO A 204 -10.85 -10.94 -5.62
C PRO A 204 -9.33 -10.69 -5.73
N GLY A 205 -8.60 -11.72 -6.16
CA GLY A 205 -7.15 -11.66 -6.40
C GLY A 205 -6.29 -11.64 -5.14
N PHE A 206 -6.87 -11.57 -3.94
CA PHE A 206 -6.11 -11.43 -2.70
C PHE A 206 -5.19 -12.61 -2.43
N TRP A 207 -5.68 -13.84 -2.67
CA TRP A 207 -4.86 -15.04 -2.50
C TRP A 207 -3.64 -15.03 -3.43
N THR A 208 -3.86 -14.72 -4.70
CA THR A 208 -2.81 -14.60 -5.72
C THR A 208 -1.77 -13.55 -5.33
N VAL A 209 -2.22 -12.38 -4.86
CA VAL A 209 -1.31 -11.33 -4.36
C VAL A 209 -0.46 -11.88 -3.23
N VAL A 210 -1.05 -12.53 -2.23
CA VAL A 210 -0.31 -13.07 -1.07
C VAL A 210 0.75 -14.08 -1.49
N VAL A 211 0.39 -15.09 -2.28
CA VAL A 211 1.32 -16.18 -2.64
C VAL A 211 2.44 -15.72 -3.58
N SER A 212 2.22 -14.64 -4.34
CA SER A 212 3.20 -14.06 -5.25
C SER A 212 4.13 -13.03 -4.61
N ARG A 213 4.04 -12.76 -3.30
CA ARG A 213 4.92 -11.76 -2.66
C ARG A 213 6.35 -12.26 -2.44
N VAL A 214 6.57 -13.56 -2.42
CA VAL A 214 7.89 -14.16 -2.15
C VAL A 214 8.46 -14.83 -3.39
N ARG A 215 9.78 -14.89 -3.49
CA ARG A 215 10.48 -15.56 -4.60
C ARG A 215 10.41 -17.09 -4.53
N HIS A 216 10.34 -17.64 -3.32
CA HIS A 216 10.35 -19.08 -3.07
C HIS A 216 9.22 -19.47 -2.11
N PRO A 217 8.47 -20.55 -2.37
CA PRO A 217 7.33 -20.93 -1.54
C PRO A 217 7.70 -21.17 -0.06
N HIS A 218 8.92 -21.66 0.23
CA HIS A 218 9.40 -21.84 1.62
C HIS A 218 9.54 -20.52 2.41
N HIS A 219 9.50 -19.37 1.74
CA HIS A 219 9.57 -18.07 2.40
C HIS A 219 8.19 -17.53 2.80
N LEU A 220 7.11 -18.22 2.44
CA LEU A 220 5.75 -17.90 2.83
C LEU A 220 5.29 -18.87 3.93
N HIS A 221 5.02 -18.32 5.11
CA HIS A 221 4.37 -19.04 6.19
C HIS A 221 2.91 -18.61 6.33
N VAL A 222 1.98 -19.56 6.22
CA VAL A 222 0.57 -19.35 6.53
C VAL A 222 0.27 -20.15 7.81
N PRO A 223 -0.10 -19.49 8.93
CA PRO A 223 -0.48 -20.19 10.15
C PRO A 223 -1.64 -21.18 9.91
N THR A 224 -1.71 -22.26 10.69
CA THR A 224 -2.65 -23.37 10.48
C THR A 224 -4.12 -22.92 10.41
N ASP A 225 -4.51 -21.97 11.26
CA ASP A 225 -5.87 -21.42 11.30
C ASP A 225 -6.18 -20.45 10.16
N GLN A 226 -5.16 -20.00 9.43
CA GLN A 226 -5.24 -19.00 8.36
C GLN A 226 -5.30 -19.60 6.96
N TRP A 227 -5.08 -20.90 6.78
CA TRP A 227 -5.17 -21.52 5.47
C TRP A 227 -6.59 -21.39 4.90
N PRO A 228 -6.71 -20.91 3.66
CA PRO A 228 -7.98 -20.87 2.97
C PRO A 228 -8.35 -22.25 2.45
N THR A 229 -9.65 -22.53 2.45
CA THR A 229 -10.24 -23.69 1.77
C THR A 229 -10.22 -23.47 0.25
N VAL A 230 -10.23 -24.57 -0.51
CA VAL A 230 -10.33 -24.52 -1.99
C VAL A 230 -11.57 -23.72 -2.42
N GLU A 231 -12.69 -23.88 -1.73
CA GLU A 231 -13.93 -23.17 -2.02
C GLU A 231 -13.80 -21.66 -1.76
N GLU A 232 -13.12 -21.22 -0.69
CA GLU A 232 -12.82 -19.80 -0.43
C GLU A 232 -11.98 -19.16 -1.54
N ILE A 233 -11.00 -19.90 -2.08
CA ILE A 233 -10.21 -19.43 -3.23
C ILE A 233 -11.08 -19.36 -4.48
N GLN A 234 -11.84 -20.42 -4.77
CA GLN A 234 -12.67 -20.50 -5.98
C GLN A 234 -13.78 -19.45 -6.02
N VAL A 235 -14.31 -19.01 -4.88
CA VAL A 235 -15.29 -17.90 -4.83
C VAL A 235 -14.73 -16.61 -5.42
N GLN A 236 -13.41 -16.38 -5.41
CA GLN A 236 -12.79 -15.21 -6.04
C GLN A 236 -13.03 -15.17 -7.56
N ARG A 237 -13.15 -16.34 -8.22
CA ARG A 237 -13.41 -16.48 -9.67
C ARG A 237 -14.80 -16.01 -10.11
N LEU A 238 -15.69 -15.68 -9.16
CA LEU A 238 -16.93 -14.98 -9.47
C LEU A 238 -16.68 -13.54 -9.94
N ASN A 239 -15.48 -12.99 -9.70
CA ASN A 239 -15.06 -11.74 -10.31
C ASN A 239 -14.34 -12.05 -11.65
N PRO A 240 -14.79 -11.47 -12.78
CA PRO A 240 -14.15 -11.68 -14.08
C PRO A 240 -12.67 -11.29 -14.11
N ASP A 241 -12.25 -10.26 -13.37
CA ASP A 241 -10.85 -9.80 -13.34
C ASP A 241 -9.91 -10.90 -12.81
N VAL A 242 -10.40 -11.76 -11.91
CA VAL A 242 -9.63 -12.89 -11.38
C VAL A 242 -9.43 -13.96 -12.45
N LEU A 243 -10.46 -14.22 -13.24
CA LEU A 243 -10.37 -15.16 -14.37
C LEU A 243 -9.43 -14.64 -15.44
N GLU A 244 -9.52 -13.35 -15.79
CA GLU A 244 -8.60 -12.71 -16.74
C GLU A 244 -7.15 -12.78 -16.26
N ALA A 245 -6.89 -12.50 -14.98
CA ALA A 245 -5.55 -12.63 -14.41
C ALA A 245 -5.04 -14.08 -14.44
N GLU A 246 -5.87 -15.07 -14.09
CA GLU A 246 -5.49 -16.49 -14.18
C GLU A 246 -5.20 -16.91 -15.63
N ILE A 247 -5.97 -16.42 -16.62
CA ILE A 247 -5.73 -16.64 -18.05
C ILE A 247 -4.39 -16.05 -18.47
N PHE A 248 -4.13 -14.81 -18.09
CA PHE A 248 -2.89 -14.11 -18.42
C PHE A 248 -1.67 -14.87 -17.87
N GLU A 249 -1.67 -15.20 -16.59
CA GLU A 249 -0.57 -15.93 -15.93
C GLU A 249 -0.33 -17.29 -16.60
N ARG A 250 -1.41 -18.01 -16.93
CA ARG A 250 -1.33 -19.29 -17.63
C ARG A 250 -0.73 -19.14 -19.03
N GLN A 251 -1.14 -18.11 -19.77
CA GLN A 251 -0.59 -17.83 -21.09
C GLN A 251 0.90 -17.46 -21.02
N MET A 252 1.32 -16.74 -19.98
CA MET A 252 2.73 -16.43 -19.73
C MET A 252 3.55 -17.70 -19.47
N LYS A 253 3.05 -18.64 -18.66
CA LYS A 253 3.71 -19.94 -18.44
C LYS A 253 3.84 -20.77 -19.70
N ILE A 254 2.76 -20.88 -20.48
CA ILE A 254 2.77 -21.58 -21.77
C ILE A 254 3.81 -20.98 -22.71
N ASN A 255 3.84 -19.64 -22.82
CA ASN A 255 4.80 -18.96 -23.68
C ASN A 255 6.24 -19.15 -23.18
N ALA A 256 6.48 -19.06 -21.87
CA ALA A 256 7.79 -19.28 -21.28
C ALA A 256 8.31 -20.70 -21.53
N ALA A 257 7.46 -21.73 -21.36
CA ALA A 257 7.83 -23.11 -21.67
C ALA A 257 8.12 -23.33 -23.15
N LYS A 258 7.29 -22.76 -24.03
CA LYS A 258 7.56 -22.76 -25.48
C LYS A 258 8.91 -22.12 -25.78
N THR A 259 9.20 -20.93 -25.23
CA THR A 259 10.49 -20.25 -25.40
C THR A 259 11.65 -21.10 -24.88
N TRP A 260 11.50 -21.71 -23.71
CA TRP A 260 12.53 -22.57 -23.11
C TRP A 260 12.85 -23.77 -24.00
N ARG A 261 11.83 -24.45 -24.52
CA ARG A 261 12.01 -25.56 -25.46
C ARG A 261 12.78 -25.15 -26.72
N HIS A 262 12.45 -23.99 -27.30
CA HIS A 262 13.20 -23.45 -28.45
C HIS A 262 14.64 -23.06 -28.09
N PHE A 263 14.88 -22.56 -26.89
CA PHE A 263 16.21 -22.16 -26.42
C PHE A 263 17.12 -23.37 -26.14
N VAL A 264 16.65 -24.36 -25.37
CA VAL A 264 17.44 -25.55 -25.01
C VAL A 264 17.80 -26.39 -26.23
N ALA A 265 16.96 -26.39 -27.27
CA ALA A 265 17.29 -27.06 -28.52
C ALA A 265 18.43 -26.42 -29.33
N ALA A 266 18.78 -25.16 -29.02
CA ALA A 266 19.91 -24.48 -29.61
C ALA A 266 21.22 -24.73 -28.85
N GLU A 267 21.17 -25.39 -27.70
CA GLU A 267 22.36 -25.81 -26.94
C GLU A 267 22.80 -27.22 -27.40
N ASP A 268 24.10 -27.40 -27.64
CA ASP A 268 24.68 -28.73 -27.91
C ASP A 268 24.40 -29.64 -26.70
N ASP A 269 23.85 -30.84 -26.95
CA ASP A 269 23.33 -31.81 -25.96
C ASP A 269 21.97 -31.49 -25.30
N GLY A 270 21.19 -30.56 -25.85
CA GLY A 270 19.85 -30.22 -25.35
C GLY A 270 18.86 -31.40 -25.32
N GLU A 271 18.00 -31.46 -24.29
CA GLU A 271 16.90 -32.44 -24.19
C GLU A 271 15.90 -32.33 -25.37
N TRP A 272 15.91 -31.24 -26.13
CA TRP A 272 15.03 -30.97 -27.26
C TRP A 272 15.85 -30.84 -28.54
N THR A 273 15.40 -31.46 -29.64
CA THR A 273 16.05 -31.29 -30.95
C THR A 273 15.35 -30.23 -31.79
N SER A 274 16.02 -29.72 -32.83
CA SER A 274 15.37 -28.88 -33.85
C SER A 274 14.17 -29.57 -34.51
N ALA A 275 14.23 -30.90 -34.70
CA ALA A 275 13.12 -31.69 -35.22
C ALA A 275 11.96 -31.76 -34.21
N ASP A 276 12.24 -31.97 -32.93
CA ASP A 276 11.24 -31.93 -31.86
C ASP A 276 10.53 -30.58 -31.81
N ASN A 277 11.23 -29.48 -32.12
CA ASN A 277 10.63 -28.15 -32.11
C ASN A 277 9.61 -27.92 -33.21
N VAL A 278 9.88 -28.44 -34.42
CA VAL A 278 8.93 -28.40 -35.54
C VAL A 278 7.68 -29.20 -35.19
N ILE A 279 7.85 -30.40 -34.64
CA ILE A 279 6.74 -31.26 -34.21
C ILE A 279 5.99 -30.58 -33.05
N GLY A 280 6.71 -30.05 -32.06
CA GLY A 280 6.12 -29.43 -30.87
C GLY A 280 5.30 -28.19 -31.18
N ASP A 281 5.72 -27.39 -32.16
CA ASP A 281 4.92 -26.24 -32.63
C ASP A 281 3.63 -26.69 -33.33
N ALA A 282 3.66 -27.79 -34.08
CA ALA A 282 2.45 -28.37 -34.68
C ALA A 282 1.52 -28.98 -33.61
N VAL A 283 2.06 -29.71 -32.63
CA VAL A 283 1.31 -30.24 -31.47
C VAL A 283 0.66 -29.11 -30.68
N HIS A 284 1.37 -28.02 -30.39
CA HIS A 284 0.84 -26.86 -29.69
C HIS A 284 -0.36 -26.24 -30.41
N VAL A 285 -0.30 -26.10 -31.74
CA VAL A 285 -1.42 -25.62 -32.56
C VAL A 285 -2.58 -26.60 -32.52
N ALA A 286 -2.31 -27.90 -32.65
CA ALA A 286 -3.33 -28.94 -32.58
C ALA A 286 -4.03 -28.99 -31.21
N TRP A 287 -3.28 -28.86 -30.10
CA TRP A 287 -3.84 -28.79 -28.75
C TRP A 287 -4.75 -27.58 -28.57
N ARG A 288 -4.38 -26.40 -29.08
CA ARG A 288 -5.26 -25.21 -29.03
C ARG A 288 -6.54 -25.38 -29.84
N ARG A 289 -6.47 -26.10 -30.97
CA ARG A 289 -7.62 -26.28 -31.87
C ARG A 289 -8.54 -27.39 -31.37
N LEU A 290 -7.97 -28.53 -31.00
CA LEU A 290 -8.70 -29.78 -30.74
C LEU A 290 -8.95 -30.04 -29.26
N HIS A 291 -8.24 -29.35 -28.35
CA HIS A 291 -8.39 -29.49 -26.89
C HIS A 291 -8.27 -30.96 -26.41
N THR A 292 -7.38 -31.73 -27.03
CA THR A 292 -7.13 -33.14 -26.68
C THR A 292 -5.64 -33.46 -26.75
N ARG A 293 -5.21 -34.50 -26.02
CA ARG A 293 -3.85 -35.05 -26.12
C ARG A 293 -3.69 -35.97 -27.33
N ASP A 294 -4.79 -36.54 -27.82
CA ASP A 294 -4.79 -37.46 -28.95
C ASP A 294 -4.76 -36.69 -30.28
N VAL A 295 -3.57 -36.18 -30.62
CA VAL A 295 -3.34 -35.35 -31.81
C VAL A 295 -2.27 -35.90 -32.74
N ALA A 296 -1.67 -37.05 -32.41
CA ALA A 296 -0.46 -37.52 -33.07
C ALA A 296 -0.66 -37.85 -34.56
N SER A 297 -1.75 -38.53 -34.90
CA SER A 297 -2.12 -38.84 -36.28
C SER A 297 -2.39 -37.56 -37.10
N VAL A 298 -3.22 -36.67 -36.55
CA VAL A 298 -3.57 -35.40 -37.19
C VAL A 298 -2.35 -34.53 -37.44
N VAL A 299 -1.46 -34.43 -36.46
CA VAL A 299 -0.22 -33.64 -36.58
C VAL A 299 0.74 -34.28 -37.59
N CYS A 300 0.83 -35.61 -37.61
CA CYS A 300 1.65 -36.33 -38.60
C CYS A 300 1.18 -36.01 -40.04
N ASP A 301 -0.12 -36.12 -40.31
CA ASP A 301 -0.70 -35.80 -41.61
C ASP A 301 -0.47 -34.33 -42.01
N GLU A 302 -0.61 -33.41 -41.05
CA GLU A 302 -0.38 -31.97 -41.28
C GLU A 302 1.09 -31.62 -41.56
N LEU A 303 2.03 -32.35 -40.96
CA LEU A 303 3.46 -32.18 -41.20
C LEU A 303 3.87 -32.77 -42.54
N HIS A 304 3.34 -33.95 -42.91
CA HIS A 304 3.51 -34.53 -44.24
C HIS A 304 3.00 -33.60 -45.35
N ALA A 305 1.83 -32.98 -45.16
CA ALA A 305 1.29 -31.99 -46.10
C ALA A 305 2.21 -30.76 -46.30
N LYS A 306 3.11 -30.50 -45.35
CA LYS A 306 4.12 -29.43 -45.41
C LYS A 306 5.50 -29.92 -45.87
N GLY A 307 5.61 -31.19 -46.28
CA GLY A 307 6.86 -31.80 -46.74
C GLY A 307 7.83 -32.18 -45.63
N VAL A 308 7.38 -32.28 -44.38
CA VAL A 308 8.20 -32.71 -43.24
C VAL A 308 7.98 -34.21 -43.03
N ASP A 309 9.02 -35.02 -43.22
CA ASP A 309 8.96 -36.47 -43.06
C ASP A 309 9.10 -36.88 -41.58
N VAL A 310 7.99 -37.33 -40.99
CA VAL A 310 7.90 -37.77 -39.58
C VAL A 310 6.98 -38.98 -39.47
N SER A 311 7.20 -39.84 -38.49
CA SER A 311 6.25 -40.91 -38.16
C SER A 311 5.30 -40.49 -37.04
N VAL A 312 4.16 -41.18 -36.92
CA VAL A 312 3.24 -41.01 -35.79
C VAL A 312 3.94 -41.27 -34.45
N SER A 313 4.92 -42.18 -34.42
CA SER A 313 5.73 -42.49 -33.24
C SER A 313 6.57 -41.28 -32.80
N ASP A 314 7.17 -40.56 -33.74
CA ASP A 314 7.96 -39.36 -33.45
C ASP A 314 7.07 -38.26 -32.86
N VAL A 315 5.88 -38.10 -33.42
CA VAL A 315 4.89 -37.14 -32.89
C VAL A 315 4.43 -37.53 -31.48
N GLN A 316 4.14 -38.81 -31.24
CA GLN A 316 3.77 -39.31 -29.92
C GLN A 316 4.86 -39.07 -28.87
N HIS A 317 6.12 -39.26 -29.25
CA HIS A 317 7.26 -38.97 -28.38
C HIS A 317 7.29 -37.50 -27.95
N VAL A 318 7.10 -36.57 -28.89
CA VAL A 318 7.06 -35.13 -28.60
C VAL A 318 5.83 -34.74 -27.77
N VAL A 319 4.65 -35.31 -28.06
CA VAL A 319 3.44 -35.13 -27.25
C VAL A 319 3.68 -35.56 -25.79
N GLN A 320 4.39 -36.67 -25.58
CA GLN A 320 4.74 -37.15 -24.24
C GLN A 320 5.72 -36.20 -23.53
N LYS A 321 6.75 -35.69 -24.22
CA LYS A 321 7.67 -34.69 -23.67
C LYS A 321 6.93 -33.42 -23.28
N MET A 322 6.14 -32.86 -24.20
CA MET A 322 5.36 -31.64 -23.96
C MET A 322 4.35 -31.81 -22.82
N SER A 323 3.83 -33.01 -22.59
CA SER A 323 2.90 -33.29 -21.48
C SER A 323 3.50 -33.09 -20.08
N HIS A 324 4.83 -33.03 -19.98
CA HIS A 324 5.57 -32.74 -18.74
C HIS A 324 6.01 -31.26 -18.64
N THR A 325 5.59 -30.41 -19.57
CA THR A 325 5.90 -28.98 -19.59
C THR A 325 4.65 -28.14 -19.33
N ASP A 326 4.84 -26.85 -19.03
CA ASP A 326 3.72 -25.90 -18.90
C ASP A 326 2.96 -25.68 -20.23
N GLU A 327 3.45 -26.11 -21.40
CA GLU A 327 2.68 -26.07 -22.65
C GLU A 327 1.41 -26.95 -22.57
N ALA A 328 1.42 -28.01 -21.74
CA ALA A 328 0.25 -28.86 -21.49
C ALA A 328 -0.90 -28.13 -20.77
N LEU A 329 -0.61 -26.96 -20.19
CA LEU A 329 -1.64 -26.04 -19.70
C LEU A 329 -2.49 -25.49 -20.84
N ILE A 330 -2.34 -25.83 -22.11
CA ILE A 330 -3.36 -25.49 -23.11
C ILE A 330 -4.63 -26.35 -22.92
N LEU A 331 -4.48 -27.56 -22.38
CA LEU A 331 -5.52 -28.58 -22.37
C LEU A 331 -6.44 -28.57 -21.14
N ALA A 332 -6.17 -27.76 -20.11
CA ALA A 332 -6.98 -27.78 -18.90
C ALA A 332 -8.25 -26.89 -19.03
N ASP A 333 -9.43 -27.50 -18.99
CA ASP A 333 -10.73 -26.81 -19.16
C ASP A 333 -11.12 -25.87 -18.00
N HIS A 334 -10.32 -25.82 -16.93
CA HIS A 334 -10.74 -25.27 -15.63
C HIS A 334 -10.68 -23.74 -15.51
N ILE A 335 -10.54 -23.04 -16.63
CA ILE A 335 -10.42 -21.59 -16.65
C ILE A 335 -11.80 -20.97 -16.40
N TYR A 336 -12.79 -21.34 -17.20
CA TYR A 336 -14.14 -20.79 -17.05
C TYR A 336 -14.96 -21.58 -16.05
N LEU A 337 -15.72 -20.86 -15.24
CA LEU A 337 -16.72 -21.50 -14.39
C LEU A 337 -17.86 -22.02 -15.26
N THR A 338 -18.12 -23.32 -15.22
CA THR A 338 -19.37 -23.88 -15.77
C THR A 338 -20.56 -23.25 -15.07
N SER A 339 -21.73 -23.19 -15.72
CA SER A 339 -22.96 -22.65 -15.11
C SER A 339 -23.27 -23.33 -13.76
N ARG A 340 -22.99 -24.63 -13.64
CA ARG A 340 -23.13 -25.38 -12.39
C ARG A 340 -22.16 -24.89 -11.32
N GLN A 341 -20.87 -24.76 -11.65
CA GLN A 341 -19.85 -24.24 -10.70
C GLN A 341 -20.17 -22.82 -10.27
N HIS A 342 -20.55 -21.95 -11.20
CA HIS A 342 -20.96 -20.58 -10.90
C HIS A 342 -22.13 -20.55 -9.91
N CYS A 343 -23.19 -21.31 -10.16
CA CYS A 343 -24.34 -21.42 -9.25
C CYS A 343 -23.95 -21.95 -7.86
N CYS A 344 -23.08 -22.96 -7.78
CA CYS A 344 -22.58 -23.49 -6.52
C CYS A 344 -21.79 -22.44 -5.73
N LEU A 345 -20.86 -21.73 -6.38
CA LEU A 345 -20.04 -20.70 -5.75
C LEU A 345 -20.87 -19.50 -5.28
N VAL A 346 -21.86 -19.06 -6.07
CA VAL A 346 -22.79 -17.99 -5.66
C VAL A 346 -23.57 -18.40 -4.41
N ARG A 347 -24.12 -19.63 -4.37
CA ARG A 347 -24.84 -20.14 -3.19
C ARG A 347 -23.94 -20.18 -1.96
N SER A 348 -22.70 -20.65 -2.12
CA SER A 348 -21.70 -20.69 -1.05
C SER A 348 -21.39 -19.29 -0.50
N LYS A 349 -21.13 -18.32 -1.39
CA LYS A 349 -20.89 -16.91 -1.01
C LYS A 349 -22.07 -16.33 -0.23
N ILE A 350 -23.30 -16.61 -0.63
CA ILE A 350 -24.52 -16.16 0.07
C ILE A 350 -24.62 -16.80 1.46
N GLN A 351 -24.42 -18.12 1.56
CA GLN A 351 -24.49 -18.85 2.84
C GLN A 351 -23.43 -18.36 3.83
N ARG A 352 -22.23 -18.01 3.36
CA ARG A 352 -21.13 -17.48 4.18
C ARG A 352 -21.34 -16.02 4.56
N GLY A 353 -21.87 -15.20 3.66
CA GLY A 353 -22.27 -13.82 3.96
C GLY A 353 -23.29 -13.73 5.09
N ARG A 354 -24.19 -14.73 5.21
CA ARG A 354 -25.14 -14.85 6.33
C ARG A 354 -24.50 -15.31 7.65
N ARG A 355 -23.30 -15.90 7.60
CA ARG A 355 -22.57 -16.42 8.78
C ARG A 355 -21.51 -15.48 9.33
N ARG A 356 -21.15 -14.38 8.63
CA ARG A 356 -20.26 -13.37 9.21
C ARG A 356 -20.98 -12.72 10.39
N PRO A 357 -20.45 -12.83 11.63
CA PRO A 357 -20.90 -11.97 12.71
C PRO A 357 -20.69 -10.53 12.22
N THR A 358 -21.71 -9.70 12.28
CA THR A 358 -21.53 -8.26 12.20
C THR A 358 -20.47 -7.91 13.23
N THR A 359 -19.32 -7.42 12.79
CA THR A 359 -18.35 -6.83 13.70
C THR A 359 -19.08 -5.73 14.45
N THR A 360 -19.43 -6.02 15.71
CA THR A 360 -19.89 -5.01 16.64
C THR A 360 -18.78 -3.96 16.64
N LYS A 361 -19.09 -2.76 16.14
CA LYS A 361 -18.22 -1.61 16.29
C LYS A 361 -17.83 -1.57 17.78
N PRO A 362 -16.53 -1.48 18.12
CA PRO A 362 -16.15 -1.30 19.50
C PRO A 362 -16.91 -0.07 20.01
N SER A 363 -17.76 -0.30 21.00
CA SER A 363 -18.46 0.76 21.73
C SER A 363 -17.41 1.79 22.11
N LYS A 364 -17.61 3.05 21.68
CA LYS A 364 -16.85 4.19 22.17
C LYS A 364 -17.17 4.30 23.67
N ARG A 365 -16.41 3.58 24.50
CA ARG A 365 -16.32 3.92 25.91
C ARG A 365 -15.60 5.27 25.97
N PRO A 366 -16.20 6.30 26.58
CA PRO A 366 -15.48 7.54 26.85
C PRO A 366 -14.28 7.17 27.74
N ALA A 367 -13.11 7.74 27.43
CA ALA A 367 -11.99 7.72 28.35
C ALA A 367 -12.45 8.39 29.66
N SER A 368 -12.70 7.58 30.69
CA SER A 368 -12.94 8.08 32.03
C SER A 368 -11.64 8.71 32.52
N THR A 369 -11.67 10.03 32.67
CA THR A 369 -10.75 10.80 33.49
C THR A 369 -10.61 10.14 34.85
N SER A 370 -9.45 9.54 35.12
CA SER A 370 -9.03 9.25 36.50
C SER A 370 -7.79 10.10 36.79
N ALA A 371 -8.07 11.37 37.05
CA ALA A 371 -7.19 12.20 37.86
C ALA A 371 -7.06 11.54 39.24
N GLY A 372 -5.84 11.45 39.73
CA GLY A 372 -5.52 10.83 41.01
C GLY A 372 -6.28 11.45 42.17
N ARG A 373 -6.73 10.59 43.07
CA ARG A 373 -6.83 10.90 44.50
C ARG A 373 -6.12 9.79 45.27
N GLY A 374 -4.98 10.15 45.84
CA GLY A 374 -4.27 9.32 46.80
C GLY A 374 -4.95 9.32 48.17
N ARG A 375 -4.37 8.52 49.07
CA ARG A 375 -4.71 8.22 50.48
C ARG A 375 -5.84 7.19 50.62
N ARG A 376 -5.73 6.12 51.41
CA ARG A 376 -4.96 5.88 52.65
C ARG A 376 -4.64 4.38 52.80
N GLY A 377 -3.46 4.07 53.30
CA GLY A 377 -3.03 2.71 53.60
C GLY A 377 -3.79 2.04 54.75
N LYS A 378 -3.83 0.71 54.71
CA LYS A 378 -3.84 -0.18 55.87
C LYS A 378 -3.02 -1.41 55.51
N GLY A 379 -1.94 -1.64 56.26
CA GLY A 379 -1.04 -2.75 56.07
C GLY A 379 -1.70 -4.09 56.35
N ARG A 380 -1.14 -5.13 55.73
CA ARG A 380 -1.35 -6.51 56.14
C ARG A 380 0.01 -7.17 56.26
N ARG A 381 0.32 -7.57 57.49
CA ARG A 381 1.51 -8.35 57.88
C ARG A 381 1.56 -9.64 57.09
N ILE A 382 2.78 -9.98 56.70
CA ILE A 382 3.20 -11.33 56.33
C ILE A 382 3.42 -12.10 57.64
N SER A 383 2.79 -13.26 57.72
CA SER A 383 3.29 -14.49 58.34
C SER A 383 2.86 -15.63 57.43
#